data_AF-A0A2P6PSA0-F1
#
_entry.id   AF-A0A2P6PSA0-F1
#
_cell.length_a   1.000
_cell.length_b   1.000
_cell.length_c   1.000
_cell.angle_alpha   90.00
_cell.angle_beta   90.00
_cell.angle_gamma   90.00
#
_symmetry.space_group_name_H-M   'P 1'
#
loop_
_entity.id
_entity.type
_entity.pdbx_description
1 polymer ?
#
loop_
_entity_poly.entity_id
_entity_poly.type
_entity_poly.pdbx_seq_one_letter_code
_entity_poly.pdbx_strand_id
1 'polypeptide(L)'
;MVKFLLEHLEKSGCGILDGSCWAVHCEKKIAGVYTHRGWIMVCSNHMNMQDEVNQVVIHELIHAFDDCRAAPMVNWANWPHHACSEIRAGHLNGDCHCKREFLLCQEDSRIVNK
;
A
#
# COMPACT_ATOMS: atom_id res chain seq x y z
N MET A 1 -11.09 -6.58 1.76
CA MET A 1 -9.85 -6.48 0.98
C MET A 1 -8.64 -7.06 1.72
N VAL A 2 -8.34 -6.64 2.95
CA VAL A 2 -7.24 -7.20 3.77
C VAL A 2 -7.25 -8.74 3.82
N LYS A 3 -8.37 -9.37 4.24
CA LYS A 3 -8.50 -10.84 4.29
C LYS A 3 -8.21 -11.51 2.94
N PHE A 4 -8.72 -10.92 1.85
CA PHE A 4 -8.51 -11.41 0.49
C PHE A 4 -7.02 -11.39 0.11
N LEU A 5 -6.29 -10.32 0.43
CA LEU A 5 -4.86 -10.21 0.15
C LEU A 5 -4.04 -11.22 0.97
N LEU A 6 -4.36 -11.38 2.26
CA LEU A 6 -3.70 -12.38 3.12
C LEU A 6 -3.89 -13.80 2.58
N GLU A 7 -5.10 -14.18 2.21
CA GLU A 7 -5.38 -15.49 1.60
C GLU A 7 -4.58 -15.71 0.29
N HIS A 8 -4.40 -14.67 -0.52
CA HIS A 8 -3.64 -14.78 -1.78
C HIS A 8 -2.13 -14.81 -1.56
N LEU A 9 -1.63 -14.12 -0.53
CA LEU A 9 -0.23 -14.21 -0.08
C LEU A 9 0.08 -15.63 0.43
N GLU A 10 -0.80 -16.20 1.26
CA GLU A 10 -0.67 -17.59 1.71
C GLU A 10 -0.64 -18.58 0.54
N LYS A 11 -1.59 -18.45 -0.40
CA LYS A 11 -1.63 -19.30 -1.61
C LYS A 11 -0.41 -19.16 -2.51
N SER A 12 0.26 -18.01 -2.48
CA SER A 12 1.47 -17.73 -3.27
C SER A 12 2.76 -18.17 -2.56
N GLY A 13 2.67 -18.75 -1.36
CA GLY A 13 3.83 -19.25 -0.60
C GLY A 13 4.56 -18.17 0.20
N CYS A 14 3.94 -17.01 0.41
CA CYS A 14 4.50 -15.84 1.08
C CYS A 14 3.54 -15.27 2.13
N GLY A 15 2.94 -16.17 2.91
CA GLY A 15 2.08 -15.79 4.03
C GLY A 15 2.78 -14.80 4.95
N ILE A 16 2.03 -13.79 5.39
CA ILE A 16 2.48 -12.83 6.40
C ILE A 16 2.36 -13.52 7.75
N LEU A 17 3.44 -13.51 8.54
CA LEU A 17 3.45 -14.15 9.86
C LEU A 17 2.62 -13.33 10.86
N ASP A 18 2.06 -14.02 11.84
CA ASP A 18 1.46 -13.36 13.00
C ASP A 18 2.52 -12.49 13.70
N GLY A 19 2.18 -11.22 13.90
CA GLY A 19 3.11 -10.23 14.46
C GLY A 19 4.04 -9.55 13.45
N SER A 20 3.86 -9.77 12.14
CA SER A 20 4.59 -9.02 11.10
C SER A 20 4.09 -7.57 10.90
N CYS A 21 2.95 -7.19 11.49
CA CYS A 21 2.39 -5.85 11.40
C CYS A 21 2.54 -5.08 12.72
N TRP A 22 3.16 -3.90 12.67
CA TRP A 22 3.56 -3.11 13.84
C TRP A 22 2.98 -1.71 13.76
N ALA A 23 2.23 -1.31 14.78
CA ALA A 23 1.83 0.07 14.97
C ALA A 23 2.93 0.82 15.75
N VAL A 24 3.44 1.91 15.19
CA VAL A 24 4.54 2.70 15.77
C VAL A 24 4.21 4.19 15.78
N HIS A 25 4.94 4.93 16.61
CA HIS A 25 4.92 6.39 16.58
C HIS A 25 6.01 6.91 15.64
N CYS A 26 5.62 7.74 14.67
CA CYS A 26 6.52 8.29 13.66
C CYS A 26 6.66 9.80 13.81
N GLU A 27 7.89 10.30 13.71
CA GLU A 27 8.16 11.75 13.67
C GLU A 27 7.89 12.33 12.27
N LYS A 28 8.14 11.53 11.24
CA LYS A 28 7.92 11.89 9.83
C LYS A 28 6.47 11.61 9.45
N LYS A 29 5.91 12.49 8.61
CA LYS A 29 4.58 12.33 8.00
C LYS A 29 4.57 11.23 6.93
N ILE A 30 4.75 9.98 7.36
CA ILE A 30 4.55 8.78 6.56
C ILE A 30 3.39 7.99 7.16
N ALA A 31 2.63 7.27 6.33
CA ALA A 31 1.46 6.53 6.79
C ALA A 31 1.82 5.10 7.19
N GLY A 32 2.63 4.43 6.38
CA GLY A 32 3.17 3.11 6.64
C GLY A 32 4.41 2.84 5.78
N VAL A 33 5.02 1.69 6.01
CA VAL A 33 6.14 1.15 5.22
C VAL A 33 6.07 -0.37 5.21
N TYR A 34 6.23 -0.94 4.03
CA TYR A 34 6.61 -2.32 3.82
C TYR A 34 8.14 -2.47 3.77
N THR A 35 8.68 -3.45 4.47
CA THR A 35 10.08 -3.85 4.33
C THR A 35 10.19 -5.24 3.73
N HIS A 36 11.17 -5.41 2.84
CA HIS A 36 11.51 -6.70 2.23
C HIS A 36 11.66 -7.76 3.33
N ARG A 37 11.00 -8.91 3.16
CA ARG A 37 10.76 -10.00 4.15
C ARG A 37 9.45 -9.94 4.93
N GLY A 38 8.48 -9.13 4.51
CA GLY A 38 7.11 -9.29 5.01
C GLY A 38 6.78 -8.49 6.27
N TRP A 39 7.56 -7.47 6.64
CA TRP A 39 7.22 -6.62 7.79
C TRP A 39 6.47 -5.38 7.33
N ILE A 40 5.36 -5.09 7.99
CA ILE A 40 4.49 -3.95 7.74
C ILE A 40 4.55 -3.05 8.97
N MET A 41 4.93 -1.80 8.75
CA MET A 41 4.93 -0.75 9.76
C MET A 41 3.81 0.23 9.47
N VAL A 42 3.05 0.60 10.50
CA VAL A 42 1.94 1.57 10.42
C VAL A 42 2.19 2.69 11.43
N CYS A 43 2.27 3.93 10.95
CA CYS A 43 2.45 5.10 11.80
C CYS A 43 1.11 5.53 12.41
N SER A 44 0.77 4.94 13.56
CA SER A 44 -0.56 5.08 14.16
C SER A 44 -0.86 6.49 14.67
N ASN A 45 0.16 7.27 15.00
CA ASN A 45 0.03 8.64 15.51
C ASN A 45 -0.43 9.67 14.45
N HIS A 46 -0.56 9.27 13.19
CA HIS A 46 -1.07 10.11 12.11
C HIS A 46 -2.47 9.71 11.65
N MET A 47 -3.09 8.73 12.30
CA MET A 47 -4.38 8.18 11.90
C MET A 47 -5.42 8.37 12.98
N ASN A 48 -6.63 8.76 12.57
CA ASN A 48 -7.76 9.00 13.47
C ASN A 48 -8.94 8.07 13.17
N MET A 49 -8.95 7.40 12.00
CA MET A 49 -10.05 6.54 11.57
C MET A 49 -9.56 5.14 11.22
N GLN A 50 -10.37 4.13 11.54
CA GLN A 50 -10.10 2.73 11.16
C GLN A 50 -9.93 2.57 9.65
N ASP A 51 -10.63 3.38 8.85
CA ASP A 51 -10.52 3.34 7.40
C ASP A 51 -9.14 3.78 6.90
N GLU A 52 -8.48 4.75 7.57
CA GLU A 52 -7.11 5.17 7.23
C GLU A 52 -6.12 4.04 7.50
N VAL A 53 -6.25 3.37 8.65
CA VAL A 53 -5.45 2.19 9.01
C VAL A 53 -5.67 1.07 7.99
N ASN A 54 -6.93 0.81 7.61
CA ASN A 54 -7.26 -0.21 6.62
C ASN A 54 -6.60 0.10 5.27
N GLN A 55 -6.64 1.35 4.81
CA GLN A 55 -6.04 1.77 3.55
C GLN A 55 -4.53 1.55 3.53
N VAL A 56 -3.85 1.95 4.61
CA VAL A 56 -2.40 1.76 4.74
C VAL A 56 -2.04 0.29 4.79
N VAL A 57 -2.74 -0.52 5.60
CA VAL A 57 -2.47 -1.96 5.67
C VAL A 57 -2.69 -2.64 4.31
N ILE A 58 -3.73 -2.25 3.56
CA ILE A 58 -3.95 -2.77 2.21
C ILE A 58 -2.81 -2.36 1.26
N HIS A 59 -2.39 -1.10 1.31
CA HIS A 59 -1.28 -0.57 0.52
C HIS A 59 0.00 -1.37 0.74
N GLU A 60 0.41 -1.55 2.00
CA GLU A 60 1.61 -2.32 2.34
C GLU A 60 1.50 -3.82 2.03
N LEU A 61 0.29 -4.40 2.12
CA LEU A 61 0.06 -5.79 1.71
C LEU A 61 0.20 -5.98 0.19
N ILE A 62 -0.09 -4.95 -0.60
CA ILE A 62 0.14 -4.99 -2.06
C ILE A 62 1.63 -4.98 -2.34
N HIS A 63 2.43 -4.15 -1.65
CA HIS A 63 3.88 -4.23 -1.74
C HIS A 63 4.42 -5.61 -1.35
N ALA A 64 3.87 -6.21 -0.29
CA ALA A 64 4.21 -7.58 0.09
C ALA A 64 3.87 -8.59 -1.00
N PHE A 65 2.72 -8.44 -1.64
CA PHE A 65 2.31 -9.29 -2.75
C PHE A 65 3.22 -9.13 -3.96
N ASP A 66 3.64 -7.90 -4.25
CA ASP A 66 4.54 -7.57 -5.35
C ASP A 66 5.93 -8.15 -5.12
N ASP A 67 6.47 -8.01 -3.90
CA ASP A 67 7.73 -8.62 -3.48
C ASP A 67 7.66 -10.14 -3.65
N CYS A 68 6.58 -10.75 -3.18
CA CYS A 68 6.38 -12.19 -3.25
C CYS A 68 6.26 -12.73 -4.68
N ARG A 69 5.33 -12.17 -5.45
CA ARG A 69 4.95 -12.76 -6.75
C ARG A 69 5.89 -12.37 -7.88
N ALA A 70 6.61 -11.27 -7.71
CA ALA A 70 7.52 -10.77 -8.71
C ALA A 70 8.98 -10.77 -8.25
N ALA A 71 9.33 -11.31 -7.07
CA ALA A 71 10.69 -11.78 -6.81
C ALA A 71 11.03 -12.91 -7.80
N PRO A 72 12.19 -12.90 -8.51
CA PRO A 72 13.40 -12.07 -8.41
C PRO A 72 13.47 -10.86 -9.38
N MET A 73 12.36 -10.49 -10.01
CA MET A 73 12.26 -9.44 -11.04
C MET A 73 12.02 -8.03 -10.48
N VAL A 74 11.51 -7.90 -9.25
CA VAL A 74 11.37 -6.61 -8.57
C VAL A 74 12.70 -6.21 -7.94
N ASN A 75 13.21 -5.06 -8.36
CA ASN A 75 14.37 -4.42 -7.76
C ASN A 75 13.88 -3.15 -7.08
N TRP A 76 13.81 -3.17 -5.75
CA TRP A 76 13.36 -2.03 -4.95
C TRP A 76 14.32 -0.83 -5.01
N ALA A 77 15.56 -1.02 -5.48
CA ALA A 77 16.48 0.08 -5.80
C ALA A 77 16.22 0.70 -7.19
N ASN A 78 15.36 0.08 -8.01
CA ASN A 78 14.97 0.61 -9.32
C ASN A 78 13.68 1.44 -9.19
N TRP A 79 13.82 2.77 -9.37
CA TRP A 79 12.71 3.73 -9.25
C TRP A 79 11.47 3.36 -10.07
N PRO A 80 11.57 2.95 -11.34
CA PRO A 80 10.44 2.40 -12.10
C PRO A 80 9.69 1.25 -11.44
N HIS A 81 10.38 0.28 -10.83
CA HIS A 81 9.71 -0.88 -10.23
C HIS A 81 8.97 -0.46 -8.96
N HIS A 82 9.58 0.42 -8.18
CA HIS A 82 8.97 1.02 -7.01
C HIS A 82 7.71 1.80 -7.39
N ALA A 83 7.81 2.72 -8.37
CA ALA A 83 6.68 3.51 -8.85
C ALA A 83 5.52 2.65 -9.42
N CYS A 84 5.83 1.56 -10.13
CA CYS A 84 4.80 0.63 -10.59
C CYS A 84 4.06 -0.05 -9.42
N SER A 85 4.77 -0.39 -8.34
CA SER A 85 4.17 -0.96 -7.14
C SER A 85 3.28 0.06 -6.43
N GLU A 86 3.72 1.32 -6.30
CA GLU A 86 2.93 2.43 -5.75
C GLU A 86 1.64 2.69 -6.54
N ILE A 87 1.72 2.74 -7.88
CA ILE A 87 0.55 2.94 -8.75
C ILE A 87 -0.48 1.82 -8.53
N ARG A 88 0.00 0.57 -8.45
CA ARG A 88 -0.88 -0.57 -8.19
C ARG A 88 -1.48 -0.51 -6.79
N ALA A 89 -0.69 -0.13 -5.78
CA ALA A 89 -1.15 0.02 -4.42
C ALA A 89 -2.27 1.05 -4.31
N GLY A 90 -2.06 2.27 -4.85
CA GLY A 90 -3.07 3.35 -4.86
C GLY A 90 -4.32 3.04 -5.69
N HIS A 91 -4.20 2.23 -6.75
CA HIS A 91 -5.35 1.81 -7.55
C HIS A 91 -6.21 0.77 -6.84
N LEU A 92 -5.57 -0.25 -6.23
CA LEU A 92 -6.26 -1.38 -5.62
C LEU A 92 -6.75 -1.10 -4.20
N ASN A 93 -6.08 -0.24 -3.44
CA ASN A 93 -6.53 0.12 -2.09
C ASN A 93 -7.77 1.04 -2.11
N GLY A 94 -7.99 1.76 -3.22
CA GLY A 94 -9.12 2.66 -3.40
C GLY A 94 -8.82 4.11 -3.04
N ASP A 95 -7.55 4.47 -2.83
CA ASP A 95 -7.11 5.87 -2.72
C ASP A 95 -7.42 6.66 -3.99
N CYS A 96 -7.44 6.01 -5.17
CA CYS A 96 -7.87 6.62 -6.43
C CYS A 96 -9.35 6.39 -6.79
N HIS A 97 -10.21 5.97 -5.84
CA HIS A 97 -11.60 5.65 -6.17
C HIS A 97 -12.43 6.92 -6.39
N CYS A 98 -12.91 7.13 -7.63
CA CYS A 98 -13.65 8.32 -8.08
C CYS A 98 -14.85 8.73 -7.19
N LYS A 99 -15.44 7.78 -6.44
CA LYS A 99 -16.52 8.07 -5.46
C LYS A 99 -16.06 8.81 -4.20
N ARG A 100 -14.79 8.69 -3.81
CA ARG A 100 -14.15 9.45 -2.71
C ARG A 100 -13.55 10.76 -3.22
N GLU A 101 -13.17 10.76 -4.49
CA GLU A 101 -12.52 11.87 -5.22
C GLU A 101 -13.50 12.79 -5.97
N PHE A 102 -14.80 12.81 -5.65
CA PHE A 102 -15.80 13.61 -6.40
C PHE A 102 -15.48 15.12 -6.41
N LEU A 103 -14.66 15.61 -5.46
CA LEU A 103 -14.14 16.98 -5.41
C LEU A 103 -12.74 17.14 -6.03
N LEU A 104 -11.96 16.06 -6.15
CA LEU A 104 -10.55 16.08 -6.58
C LEU A 104 -10.38 15.75 -8.09
N CYS A 105 -11.21 14.88 -8.67
CA CYS A 105 -11.21 14.63 -10.12
C CYS A 105 -11.68 15.84 -10.96
N GLN A 106 -12.30 16.85 -10.36
CA GLN A 106 -12.70 18.08 -11.07
C GLN A 106 -11.53 19.08 -11.25
N GLU A 107 -10.42 18.89 -10.54
CA GLU A 107 -9.23 19.75 -10.69
C GLU A 107 -8.18 19.15 -11.65
N ASP A 108 -8.06 17.83 -11.72
CA ASP A 108 -7.08 17.16 -12.60
C ASP A 108 -7.43 17.32 -14.11
N SER A 109 -8.72 17.39 -14.45
CA SER A 109 -9.17 17.69 -15.82
C SER A 109 -8.79 19.11 -16.33
N ARG A 110 -8.33 20.01 -15.45
CA ARG A 110 -7.74 21.31 -15.82
C ARG A 110 -6.23 21.27 -16.04
N ILE A 111 -5.54 20.23 -15.56
CA ILE A 111 -4.08 20.06 -15.75
C ILE A 111 -3.79 19.33 -17.07
N VAL A 112 -4.66 18.41 -17.51
CA VAL A 112 -4.50 17.71 -18.80
C VAL A 112 -4.79 18.63 -20.02
N ASN A 113 -5.43 19.79 -19.81
CA ASN A 113 -5.72 20.77 -20.87
C ASN A 113 -4.87 22.06 -20.77
N LYS A 114 -3.61 21.97 -20.32
CA LYS A 114 -2.69 23.09 -20.35
C LYS A 114 -1.32 22.72 -20.91
#